data_AF-A0A6L9QH72-F1
#
_entry.id   AF-A0A6L9QH72-F1
#
_cell.length_a   1.000
_cell.length_b   1.000
_cell.length_c   1.000
_cell.angle_alpha   90.00
_cell.angle_beta   90.00
_cell.angle_gamma   90.00
#
_symmetry.space_group_name_H-M   'P 1'
#
loop_
_entity.id
_entity.type
_entity.pdbx_description
1 polymer ?
#
loop_
_entity_poly.entity_id
_entity_poly.type
_entity_poly.pdbx_seq_one_letter_code
_entity_poly.pdbx_strand_id
1 'polypeptide(L)'
;MDRVIEWRAPWIDPDHVPVEQAAIDRLVRELRGFDRALVLTSFHQSPLPLALLLRLAGTPWIGGISEDYPGSLLDLRHRPDGDVPEPLRMLALAADAGFPSPADTRLRVREPLPDTDHLTGGPG
;
A
#
# COMPACT_ATOMS: atom_id res chain seq x y z
N MET A 1 -11.38 9.44 4.17
CA MET A 1 -10.36 9.48 3.11
C MET A 1 -10.28 10.93 2.68
N ASP A 2 -9.23 11.61 3.14
CA ASP A 2 -9.15 13.07 3.04
C ASP A 2 -8.24 13.50 1.88
N ARG A 3 -7.37 12.60 1.42
CA ARG A 3 -6.43 12.83 0.32
C ARG A 3 -6.02 11.53 -0.35
N VAL A 4 -5.78 11.58 -1.66
CA VAL A 4 -5.13 10.53 -2.45
C VAL A 4 -3.91 11.15 -3.12
N ILE A 5 -2.78 10.43 -3.10
CA ILE A 5 -1.55 10.79 -3.80
C ILE A 5 -1.27 9.68 -4.81
N GLU A 6 -1.29 10.01 -6.09
CA GLU A 6 -1.01 9.07 -7.17
C GLU A 6 0.40 9.29 -7.68
N TRP A 7 1.16 8.20 -7.82
CA TRP A 7 2.53 8.28 -8.31
C TRP A 7 2.95 6.98 -9.01
N ARG A 8 3.68 7.12 -10.12
CA ARG A 8 4.21 6.01 -10.92
C ARG A 8 5.55 5.57 -10.33
N ALA A 9 5.55 4.47 -9.57
CA ALA A 9 6.75 3.97 -8.90
C ALA A 9 7.70 3.25 -9.87
N PRO A 10 8.93 3.76 -10.10
CA PRO A 10 9.84 3.23 -11.12
C PRO A 10 10.32 1.80 -10.83
N TRP A 11 10.28 1.35 -9.58
CA TRP A 11 10.66 -0.01 -9.17
C TRP A 11 9.50 -1.02 -9.23
N ILE A 12 8.28 -0.58 -9.55
CA ILE A 12 7.12 -1.46 -9.80
C ILE A 12 6.81 -1.50 -11.30
N ASP A 13 7.12 -0.42 -12.00
CA ASP A 13 6.69 -0.21 -13.37
C ASP A 13 7.25 -1.23 -14.37
N PRO A 14 6.41 -1.85 -15.21
CA PRO A 14 6.85 -2.84 -16.19
C PRO A 14 7.66 -2.24 -17.35
N ASP A 15 7.54 -0.93 -17.63
CA ASP A 15 8.20 -0.29 -18.77
C ASP A 15 9.66 0.11 -18.47
N HIS A 16 10.21 -0.31 -17.32
CA HIS A 16 11.58 -0.01 -16.89
C HIS A 16 11.93 1.49 -16.90
N VAL A 17 11.03 2.32 -16.41
CA VAL A 17 11.24 3.77 -16.35
C VAL A 17 12.41 4.12 -15.42
N PRO A 18 13.24 5.14 -15.76
CA PRO A 18 14.39 5.51 -14.95
C PRO A 18 13.97 6.08 -13.59
N VAL A 19 14.82 5.87 -12.58
CA VAL A 19 14.68 6.55 -11.28
C VAL A 19 15.24 7.96 -11.38
N GLU A 20 14.36 8.96 -11.41
CA GLU A 20 14.75 10.36 -11.48
C GLU A 20 14.81 11.00 -10.10
N GLN A 21 15.95 11.60 -9.75
CA GLN A 21 16.15 12.25 -8.44
C GLN A 21 15.07 13.31 -8.15
N ALA A 22 14.76 14.17 -9.13
CA ALA A 22 13.76 15.22 -8.97
C ALA A 22 12.35 14.67 -8.68
N ALA A 23 12.01 13.51 -9.23
CA ALA A 23 10.74 12.83 -8.97
C ALA A 23 10.69 12.27 -7.54
N ILE A 24 11.79 11.66 -7.09
CA ILE A 24 11.93 11.16 -5.71
C ILE A 24 11.85 12.31 -4.70
N ASP A 25 12.58 13.41 -4.93
CA ASP A 25 12.57 14.58 -4.03
C ASP A 25 11.18 15.24 -3.95
N ARG A 26 10.39 15.19 -5.03
CA ARG A 26 9.00 15.63 -5.01
C ARG A 26 8.15 14.72 -4.15
N LEU A 27 8.20 13.41 -4.37
CA LEU A 27 7.41 12.44 -3.61
C LEU A 27 7.76 12.49 -2.12
N VAL A 28 9.04 12.54 -1.75
CA VAL A 28 9.47 12.62 -0.34
C VAL A 28 8.89 13.85 0.35
N ARG A 29 8.78 15.00 -0.34
CA ARG A 29 8.12 16.19 0.22
C ARG A 29 6.62 16.00 0.40
N GLU A 30 5.96 15.34 -0.54
CA GLU A 30 4.52 15.07 -0.47
C GLU A 30 4.15 14.06 0.62
N LEU A 31 5.06 13.12 0.92
CA LEU A 31 4.90 12.09 1.95
C LEU A 31 5.19 12.59 3.38
N ARG A 32 5.55 13.86 3.58
CA ARG A 32 5.81 14.38 4.94
C ARG A 32 4.53 14.49 5.76
N GLY A 33 4.66 14.29 7.07
CA GLY A 33 3.59 14.52 8.04
C GLY A 33 2.71 13.30 8.34
N PHE A 34 3.04 12.12 7.82
CA PHE A 34 2.40 10.88 8.25
C PHE A 34 3.07 10.33 9.51
N ASP A 35 2.27 10.02 10.53
CA ASP A 35 2.76 9.39 11.77
C ASP A 35 2.97 7.89 11.61
N ARG A 36 2.20 7.25 10.73
CA ARG A 36 2.25 5.81 10.49
C ARG A 36 1.98 5.52 9.02
N ALA A 37 2.65 4.51 8.48
CA ALA A 37 2.39 4.00 7.14
C ALA A 37 2.28 2.47 7.13
N LEU A 38 1.33 1.95 6.35
CA LEU A 38 1.26 0.54 5.97
C LEU A 38 1.50 0.44 4.46
N VAL A 39 2.56 -0.27 4.08
CA VAL A 39 2.91 -0.50 2.68
C VAL A 39 2.31 -1.83 2.24
N LEU A 40 1.26 -1.75 1.41
CA LEU A 40 0.56 -2.89 0.86
C LEU A 40 1.09 -3.16 -0.55
N THR A 41 1.65 -4.33 -0.76
CA THR A 41 2.23 -4.75 -2.05
C THR A 41 1.50 -5.95 -2.62
N SER A 42 1.42 -6.00 -3.95
CA SER A 42 1.00 -7.19 -4.68
C SER A 42 2.20 -8.04 -5.10
N PHE A 43 1.92 -9.21 -5.68
CA PHE A 43 2.91 -10.21 -6.10
C PHE A 43 4.22 -9.63 -6.68
N HIS A 44 5.36 -10.12 -6.18
CA HIS A 44 6.74 -9.71 -6.46
C HIS A 44 7.12 -8.23 -6.20
N GLN A 45 6.22 -7.38 -5.73
CA GLN A 45 6.58 -6.02 -5.36
C GLN A 45 7.21 -5.97 -3.96
N SER A 46 8.38 -5.37 -3.84
CA SER A 46 9.04 -5.12 -2.56
C SER A 46 8.48 -3.85 -1.90
N PRO A 47 8.16 -3.86 -0.60
CA PRO A 47 7.76 -2.63 0.11
C PRO A 47 8.94 -1.71 0.42
N LEU A 48 10.18 -2.23 0.34
CA LEU A 48 11.37 -1.59 0.89
C LEU A 48 11.74 -0.27 0.20
N PRO A 49 11.62 -0.12 -1.14
CA PRO A 49 11.89 1.17 -1.78
C PRO A 49 10.96 2.28 -1.28
N LEU A 50 9.66 2.01 -1.14
CA LEU A 50 8.72 3.00 -0.60
C LEU A 50 8.97 3.26 0.89
N ALA A 51 9.28 2.23 1.67
CA ALA A 51 9.64 2.39 3.08
C ALA A 51 10.86 3.30 3.26
N LEU A 52 11.88 3.19 2.40
CA LEU A 52 13.03 4.11 2.41
C LEU A 52 12.60 5.56 2.17
N LEU A 53 11.72 5.82 1.21
CA LEU A 53 11.24 7.18 0.95
C LEU A 53 10.40 7.73 2.10
N LEU A 54 9.59 6.89 2.73
CA LEU A 54 8.83 7.25 3.94
C LEU A 54 9.75 7.58 5.12
N ARG A 55 10.87 6.85 5.28
CA ARG A 55 11.92 7.19 6.27
C ARG A 55 12.57 8.54 5.96
N LEU A 56 12.90 8.82 4.71
CA LEU A 56 13.43 10.12 4.29
C LEU A 56 12.41 11.26 4.45
N ALA A 57 11.11 10.96 4.37
CA ALA A 57 10.03 11.89 4.66
C ALA A 57 9.80 12.10 6.18
N GLY A 58 10.48 11.33 7.04
CA GLY A 58 10.37 11.44 8.50
C GLY A 58 9.23 10.64 9.13
N THR A 59 8.67 9.65 8.41
CA THR A 59 7.61 8.78 8.95
C THR A 59 8.17 7.91 10.09
N PRO A 60 7.68 8.05 11.33
CA PRO A 60 8.31 7.41 12.48
C PRO A 60 7.96 5.92 12.59
N TRP A 61 6.83 5.48 12.02
CA TRP A 61 6.42 4.08 12.07
C TRP A 61 5.94 3.54 10.71
N ILE A 62 6.50 2.43 10.26
CA ILE A 62 6.22 1.81 8.96
C ILE A 62 6.03 0.30 9.11
N GLY A 63 4.88 -0.20 8.67
CA GLY A 63 4.59 -1.63 8.55
C GLY A 63 4.53 -2.09 7.09
N GLY A 64 4.92 -3.34 6.82
CA GLY A 64 4.83 -3.91 5.48
C GLY A 64 4.96 -5.43 5.47
N ILE A 65 4.65 -6.03 4.31
CA ILE A 65 4.85 -7.45 4.04
C ILE A 65 6.16 -7.61 3.26
N SER A 66 7.13 -8.35 3.79
CA SER A 66 8.44 -8.52 3.15
C SER A 66 9.03 -9.90 3.40
N GLU A 67 9.44 -10.58 2.34
CA GLU A 67 10.28 -11.78 2.39
C GLU A 67 11.75 -11.42 2.68
N ASP A 68 12.19 -10.26 2.21
CA ASP A 68 13.54 -9.76 2.45
C ASP A 68 13.69 -9.19 3.86
N TYR A 69 14.94 -9.21 4.37
CA TYR A 69 15.30 -8.55 5.62
C TYR A 69 15.19 -7.01 5.47
N PRO A 70 14.38 -6.33 6.30
CA PRO A 70 14.07 -4.92 6.10
C PRO A 70 15.06 -3.95 6.76
N GLY A 71 15.96 -4.44 7.62
CA GLY A 71 16.77 -3.56 8.47
C GLY A 71 15.89 -2.61 9.29
N SER A 72 16.22 -1.33 9.30
CA SER A 72 15.46 -0.27 9.98
C SER A 72 14.30 0.30 9.16
N LEU A 73 14.04 -0.23 7.96
CA LEU A 73 13.02 0.33 7.05
C LEU A 73 11.59 0.00 7.50
N LEU A 74 11.37 -1.15 8.15
CA LEU A 74 10.07 -1.56 8.67
C LEU A 74 10.14 -1.76 10.18
N ASP A 75 9.24 -1.11 10.92
CA ASP A 75 9.00 -1.33 12.35
C ASP A 75 8.15 -2.58 12.59
N LEU A 76 7.26 -2.90 11.64
CA LEU A 76 6.48 -4.12 11.61
C LEU A 76 6.71 -4.85 10.29
N ARG A 77 7.21 -6.08 10.38
CA ARG A 77 7.37 -6.99 9.25
C ARG A 77 6.38 -8.14 9.36
N HIS A 78 5.30 -8.07 8.60
CA HIS A 78 4.38 -9.19 8.46
C HIS A 78 4.95 -10.23 7.48
N ARG A 79 4.84 -11.51 7.82
CA ARG A 79 5.23 -12.64 6.96
C ARG A 79 4.07 -13.63 6.94
N PRO A 80 3.30 -13.68 5.84
CA PRO A 80 2.15 -14.56 5.73
C PRO A 80 2.60 -16.03 5.73
N ASP A 81 1.89 -16.88 6.47
CA ASP A 81 2.12 -18.32 6.42
C ASP A 81 1.43 -18.92 5.19
N GLY A 82 2.22 -19.44 4.24
CA GLY A 82 1.69 -20.14 3.06
C GLY A 82 0.98 -19.24 2.05
N ASP A 83 0.14 -19.85 1.22
CA ASP A 83 -0.56 -19.18 0.12
C ASP A 83 -1.88 -18.53 0.58
N VAL A 84 -1.75 -17.48 1.38
CA VAL A 84 -2.90 -16.69 1.83
C VAL A 84 -3.31 -15.70 0.73
N PRO A 85 -4.60 -15.58 0.37
CA PRO A 85 -5.07 -14.57 -0.58
C PRO A 85 -4.61 -13.16 -0.24
N GLU A 86 -4.22 -12.39 -1.26
CA GLU A 86 -3.65 -11.04 -1.08
C GLU A 86 -4.48 -10.12 -0.19
N PRO A 87 -5.82 -10.00 -0.35
CA PRO A 87 -6.62 -9.16 0.53
C PRO A 87 -6.55 -9.60 1.99
N LEU A 88 -6.49 -10.91 2.26
CA LEU A 88 -6.40 -11.44 3.62
C LEU A 88 -5.02 -11.14 4.24
N ARG A 89 -3.95 -11.19 3.45
CA ARG A 89 -2.62 -10.78 3.91
C ARG A 89 -2.56 -9.30 4.28
N MET A 90 -3.16 -8.44 3.46
CA MET A 90 -3.22 -7.00 3.72
C MET A 90 -4.05 -6.70 4.98
N LEU A 91 -5.17 -7.41 5.19
CA LEU A 91 -5.96 -7.31 6.41
C LEU A 91 -5.20 -7.82 7.63
N ALA A 92 -4.42 -8.90 7.51
CA ALA A 92 -3.58 -9.42 8.58
C ALA A 92 -2.50 -8.41 8.99
N LEU A 93 -1.81 -7.79 8.02
CA LEU A 93 -0.86 -6.70 8.31
C LEU A 93 -1.53 -5.53 9.04
N ALA A 94 -2.74 -5.13 8.62
CA ALA A 94 -3.49 -4.07 9.29
C ALA A 94 -3.85 -4.45 10.74
N ALA A 95 -4.28 -5.70 10.96
CA ALA A 95 -4.57 -6.21 12.30
C ALA A 95 -3.33 -6.24 13.19
N ASP A 96 -2.19 -6.73 12.70
CA ASP A 96 -0.90 -6.72 13.40
C ASP A 96 -0.43 -5.30 13.74
N ALA A 97 -0.80 -4.32 12.92
CA ALA A 97 -0.53 -2.90 13.15
C ALA A 97 -1.49 -2.25 14.17
N GLY A 98 -2.42 -3.01 14.74
CA GLY A 98 -3.42 -2.52 15.72
C GLY A 98 -4.70 -1.98 15.10
N PHE A 99 -4.98 -2.28 13.83
CA PHE A 99 -6.22 -1.92 13.13
C PHE A 99 -7.03 -3.19 12.81
N PRO A 100 -7.78 -3.73 13.79
CA PRO A 100 -8.51 -4.98 13.60
C PRO A 100 -9.62 -4.82 12.55
N SER A 101 -10.03 -5.95 11.95
CA SER A 101 -11.16 -5.95 11.02
C SER A 101 -12.43 -5.42 11.69
N PRO A 102 -13.22 -4.58 11.00
CA PRO A 102 -14.55 -4.23 11.45
C PRO A 102 -15.47 -5.45 11.48
N ALA A 103 -16.57 -5.36 12.23
CA ALA A 103 -17.60 -6.40 12.26
C ALA A 103 -18.31 -6.60 10.91
N ASP A 104 -18.50 -5.51 10.14
CA ASP A 104 -19.02 -5.56 8.77
C ASP A 104 -17.84 -5.50 7.79
N THR A 105 -17.58 -6.63 7.13
CA THR A 105 -16.45 -6.80 6.19
C THR A 105 -16.83 -6.52 4.74
N ARG A 106 -18.06 -6.06 4.46
CA ARG A 106 -18.46 -5.69 3.11
C ARG A 106 -17.72 -4.44 2.64
N LEU A 107 -17.44 -4.39 1.34
CA LEU A 107 -16.84 -3.22 0.70
C LEU A 107 -17.75 -2.00 0.86
N ARG A 108 -17.15 -0.89 1.29
CA ARG A 108 -17.81 0.42 1.36
C ARG A 108 -17.33 1.26 0.19
N VAL A 109 -18.15 1.30 -0.84
CA VAL A 109 -17.93 2.10 -2.05
C VAL A 109 -18.68 3.43 -1.95
N ARG A 110 -18.14 4.49 -2.55
CA ARG A 110 -18.83 5.79 -2.57
C ARG A 110 -19.99 5.73 -3.54
N GLU A 111 -21.15 6.16 -3.08
CA GLU A 111 -22.36 6.29 -3.91
C GLU A 111 -22.50 7.70 -4.50
N PRO A 112 -23.20 7.86 -5.64
CA PRO A 112 -23.83 6.80 -6.42
C PRO A 112 -22.80 5.94 -7.20
N LEU A 113 -23.13 4.67 -7.41
CA LEU A 113 -22.32 3.81 -8.27
C LEU A 113 -22.53 4.17 -9.74
N PRO A 114 -21.48 4.06 -10.58
CA PRO A 114 -21.64 4.21 -12.02
C PRO A 114 -22.56 3.12 -12.57
N ASP A 115 -23.32 3.45 -13.62
CA ASP A 115 -24.12 2.49 -14.36
C ASP A 115 -23.17 1.47 -15.03
N THR A 116 -23.26 0.23 -14.57
CA THR A 116 -22.47 -0.89 -15.09
C THR A 116 -23.34 -1.92 -15.81
N ASP A 117 -24.62 -1.63 -16.10
CA ASP A 117 -25.55 -2.56 -16.76
C ASP A 117 -25.02 -3.03 -18.12
N HIS A 118 -24.33 -2.12 -18.83
CA HIS A 118 -23.66 -2.44 -20.10
C HIS A 118 -22.50 -3.44 -19.97
N LEU A 119 -21.95 -3.64 -18.76
CA LEU A 119 -20.88 -4.60 -18.45
C LEU A 119 -21.40 -5.88 -17.80
N THR A 120 -22.51 -5.79 -17.04
CA THR A 120 -23.03 -6.90 -16.22
C THR A 120 -24.31 -7.51 -16.77
N GLY A 121 -24.94 -6.90 -17.78
CA GLY A 121 -26.22 -7.33 -18.34
C GLY A 121 -27.44 -6.85 -17.55
N GLY A 122 -27.25 -5.94 -16.59
CA GLY A 122 -28.29 -5.50 -15.66
C GLY A 122 -28.62 -6.56 -14.59
N PRO A 123 -29.45 -6.22 -13.60
CA PRO A 123 -29.96 -7.21 -12.66
C PRO A 123 -30.84 -8.22 -13.42
N GLY A 124 -30.45 -9.49 -13.40
CA GLY A 124 -31.22 -10.60 -13.97
C GLY A 124 -32.57 -10.84 -13.30
#